data_AF-A0A917C4S4-F1
#
_entry.id   AF-A0A917C4S4-F1
#
_cell.length_a   1.000
_cell.length_b   1.000
_cell.length_c   1.000
_cell.angle_alpha   90.00
_cell.angle_beta   90.00
_cell.angle_gamma   90.00
#
_symmetry.space_group_name_H-M   'P 1'
#
loop_
_entity.id
_entity.type
_entity.pdbx_description
1 polymer ?
#
loop_
_entity_poly.entity_id
_entity_poly.type
_entity_poly.pdbx_seq_one_letter_code
_entity_poly.pdbx_strand_id
1 'polypeptide(L)' 'MKTGDKVTFLKDITASNGKTKRAKVGDKGRIVWVFGGLSVVRRDGLSRSINDVPTSSLEVID' A
#
# COMPACT_ATOMS: atom_id res chain seq x y z
N MET A 1 -8.52 -3.45 -8.53
CA MET A 1 -7.34 -2.63 -8.27
C MET A 1 -6.45 -2.61 -9.49
N LYS A 2 -6.01 -1.43 -9.90
CA LYS A 2 -5.08 -1.18 -11.01
C LYS A 2 -4.17 0.00 -10.68
N THR A 3 -3.10 0.17 -11.45
CA THR A 3 -2.26 1.36 -11.39
C THR A 3 -3.10 2.63 -11.54
N GLY A 4 -2.86 3.60 -10.66
CA GLY A 4 -3.58 4.88 -10.60
C GLY A 4 -4.70 4.94 -9.56
N ASP A 5 -5.24 3.79 -9.14
CA ASP A 5 -6.29 3.74 -8.12
C ASP A 5 -5.79 4.36 -6.80
N LYS A 6 -6.62 5.20 -6.17
CA LYS A 6 -6.41 5.58 -4.77
C LYS A 6 -6.91 4.44 -3.88
N VAL A 7 -6.22 4.22 -2.77
CA VAL A 7 -6.51 3.13 -1.85
C VAL A 7 -6.37 3.58 -0.40
N THR A 8 -7.08 2.89 0.49
CA THR A 8 -6.85 2.91 1.94
C THR A 8 -6.26 1.58 2.39
N PHE A 9 -5.37 1.61 3.38
CA PHE A 9 -4.80 0.40 3.98
C PHE A 9 -5.76 -0.20 5.00
N LEU A 10 -6.10 -1.49 4.83
CA LEU A 10 -6.95 -2.27 5.74
C LEU A 10 -6.16 -3.01 6.82
N LYS A 11 -4.84 -3.14 6.63
CA LYS A 11 -3.92 -3.81 7.57
C LYS A 11 -2.63 -3.02 7.72
N ASP A 12 -2.00 -3.14 8.88
CA ASP A 12 -0.65 -2.65 9.09
C ASP A 12 0.33 -3.38 8.17
N ILE A 13 1.20 -2.62 7.48
CA ILE A 13 2.25 -3.17 6.63
C ILE A 13 3.58 -3.02 7.36
N THR A 14 4.18 -4.13 7.74
CA THR A 14 5.51 -4.16 8.34
C THR A 14 6.58 -4.43 7.28
N ALA A 15 7.81 -4.00 7.56
CA ALA A 15 8.98 -4.45 6.83
C ALA A 15 9.24 -5.94 7.14
N SER A 16 9.93 -6.62 6.24
CA SER A 16 10.31 -8.04 6.39
C SER A 16 11.11 -8.33 7.67
N ASN A 17 11.80 -7.32 8.20
CA ASN A 17 12.51 -7.40 9.49
C ASN A 17 11.60 -7.29 10.73
N GLY A 18 10.29 -7.10 10.56
CA GLY A 18 9.28 -6.96 11.62
C GLY A 18 9.38 -5.70 12.48
N LYS A 19 10.43 -4.89 12.34
CA LYS A 19 10.73 -3.76 13.24
C LYS A 19 10.15 -2.43 12.78
N THR A 20 9.87 -2.27 11.49
CA THR A 20 9.42 -1.00 10.91
C THR A 20 8.01 -1.13 10.34
N LYS A 21 7.05 -0.38 10.88
CA LYS A 21 5.73 -0.19 10.25
C LYS A 21 5.88 0.78 9.08
N ARG A 22 5.62 0.31 7.86
CA ARG A 22 5.68 1.07 6.61
C ARG A 22 4.36 1.79 6.30
N ALA A 23 3.24 1.17 6.68
CA ALA A 23 1.91 1.79 6.66
C ALA A 23 1.05 1.23 7.82
N LYS A 24 0.06 2.01 8.23
CA LYS A 24 -0.94 1.62 9.23
C LYS A 24 -2.34 1.57 8.63
N VAL A 25 -3.27 0.89 9.29
CA VAL A 25 -4.70 0.92 8.92
C VAL A 25 -5.20 2.36 8.80
N GLY A 26 -5.94 2.66 7.72
CA GLY A 26 -6.50 3.96 7.43
C GLY A 26 -5.54 4.95 6.75
N ASP A 27 -4.26 4.62 6.62
CA ASP A 27 -3.38 5.37 5.73
C ASP A 27 -3.93 5.32 4.30
N LYS A 28 -3.70 6.38 3.53
CA LYS A 28 -4.15 6.48 2.13
C LYS A 28 -2.96 6.59 1.19
N GLY A 29 -3.16 6.18 -0.06
CA GLY A 29 -2.15 6.32 -1.09
C GLY A 29 -2.66 5.99 -2.48
N ARG A 30 -1.74 5.91 -3.43
CA ARG A 30 -2.02 5.55 -4.82
C ARG A 30 -1.22 4.34 -5.24
N ILE A 31 -1.87 3.40 -5.92
CA ILE A 31 -1.21 2.26 -6.55
C ILE A 31 -0.36 2.77 -7.72
N VAL A 32 0.93 2.46 -7.70
CA VAL A 32 1.85 2.77 -8.80
C VAL A 32 2.16 1.54 -9.65
N TRP A 33 1.97 0.34 -9.11
CA TRP A 33 2.13 -0.93 -9.84
C TRP A 33 1.34 -2.06 -9.16
N VAL A 34 0.91 -3.06 -9.93
CA VAL A 34 0.29 -4.30 -9.43
C VAL A 34 0.94 -5.50 -10.14
N PHE A 35 1.32 -6.53 -9.38
CA PHE A 35 1.92 -7.76 -9.90
C PHE A 35 1.61 -8.94 -8.96
N GLY A 36 1.07 -10.03 -9.50
CA GLY A 36 0.97 -11.31 -8.77
C GLY A 36 0.21 -11.25 -7.43
N GLY A 37 -0.79 -10.37 -7.30
CA GLY A 37 -1.53 -10.18 -6.03
C GLY A 37 -0.81 -9.30 -4.99
N LEU A 38 0.31 -8.69 -5.39
CA LEU A 38 1.01 -7.64 -4.67
C LEU A 38 0.86 -6.31 -5.40
N SER A 39 0.93 -5.23 -4.64
CA SER A 39 0.85 -3.86 -5.11
C SER A 39 2.06 -3.07 -4.62
N VAL A 40 2.49 -2.11 -5.42
CA VAL A 40 3.36 -1.03 -4.99
C VAL A 40 2.49 0.20 -4.76
N VAL A 41 2.54 0.76 -3.55
CA VAL A 41 1.69 1.88 -3.15
C VAL A 41 2.55 3.07 -2.73
N ARG A 42 2.32 4.24 -3.31
CA ARG A 42 2.86 5.50 -2.81
C ARG A 42 1.88 6.09 -1.82
N ARG A 43 2.25 6.13 -0.54
CA ARG A 43 1.41 6.70 0.52
C ARG A 43 1.36 8.22 0.41
N ASP A 44 0.21 8.80 0.69
CA ASP A 44 0.03 10.25 0.69
C ASP A 44 0.95 10.91 1.72
N GLY A 45 1.55 12.04 1.36
CA GLY A 45 2.52 12.76 2.19
C GLY A 45 3.91 12.12 2.27
N LEU A 46 4.16 10.99 1.60
CA LEU A 46 5.48 10.38 1.51
C LEU A 46 6.01 10.35 0.07
N SER A 47 7.32 10.56 -0.08
CA SER A 47 8.01 10.47 -1.37
C SER A 47 8.34 9.02 -1.77
N ARG A 48 8.44 8.11 -0.80
CA ARG A 48 8.81 6.70 -1.02
C ARG A 48 7.58 5.82 -1.20
N SER A 49 7.68 4.89 -2.14
CA SER A 49 6.70 3.83 -2.32
C SER A 49 6.95 2.67 -1.37
N ILE A 50 5.88 1.96 -1.02
CA ILE A 50 5.90 0.71 -0.28
C ILE A 50 5.72 -0.41 -1.30
N ASN A 51 6.73 -1.26 -1.41
CA ASN A 51 6.68 -2.46 -2.24
C ASN A 51 6.08 -3.64 -1.46
N ASP A 52 5.65 -4.66 -2.21
CA ASP A 52 5.18 -5.94 -1.70
C ASP A 52 3.98 -5.81 -0.75
N VAL A 53 3.08 -4.87 -1.03
CA VAL A 53 1.84 -4.70 -0.29
C VAL A 53 0.84 -5.74 -0.80
N PRO A 54 0.32 -6.66 0.03
CA PRO A 54 -0.72 -7.59 -0.42
C PRO A 54 -1.92 -6.81 -0.93
N THR A 55 -2.38 -7.08 -2.16
CA THR A 55 -3.53 -6.37 -2.72
C THR A 55 -4.78 -6.57 -1.86
N SER A 56 -4.91 -7.71 -1.18
CA SER A 56 -5.98 -7.99 -0.20
C SER A 56 -5.92 -7.15 1.09
N SER A 57 -4.85 -6.37 1.30
CA SER A 57 -4.72 -5.44 2.42
C SER A 57 -5.14 -4.00 2.07
N LEU A 58 -5.69 -3.81 0.88
CA LEU A 58 -6.06 -2.51 0.33
C LEU A 58 -7.53 -2.52 -0.08
N GLU A 59 -8.14 -1.35 0.01
CA GLU A 59 -9.48 -1.07 -0.53
C GLU A 59 -9.39 0.16 -1.44
N VAL A 60 -10.03 0.11 -2.61
CA VAL A 60 -10.07 1.23 -3.55
C VAL A 60 -11.03 2.29 -3.02
N ILE A 61 -10.60 3.55 -3.09
CA ILE A 61 -11.38 4.72 -2.70
C ILE A 61 -11.40 5.73 -3.86
N ASP A 62 -12.48 6.49 -4.02
CA ASP A 62 -12.65 7.50 -5.08
C ASP A 62 -11.71 8.74 -4.93
#